data_AF-A0AAE5A5H4-F1
#
_entry.id   AF-A0AAE5A5H4-F1
#
_cell.length_a   1.000
_cell.length_b   1.000
_cell.length_c   1.000
_cell.angle_alpha   90.00
_cell.angle_beta   90.00
_cell.angle_gamma   90.00
#
_symmetry.space_group_name_H-M   'P 1'
#
loop_
_entity.id
_entity.type
_entity.pdbx_description
1 polymer ?
#
loop_
_entity_poly.entity_id
_entity_poly.type
_entity_poly.pdbx_seq_one_letter_code
_entity_poly.pdbx_strand_id
1 'polypeptide(L)'
;MSQPGETVRRLISPAVRRFIEEDVAADPIYIETLLAYVDAELNAKAAAEKLYAHSNTAYYRLDRIAEGTGKDLRRFDEVLNLLVAVKILVPRDVSQPDNGTPRR
;
A
#
# COMPACT_ATOMS: atom_id res chain seq x y z
N MET A 1 5.80 -29.95 2.25
CA MET A 1 4.49 -29.26 2.24
C MET A 1 4.76 -27.77 2.25
N SER A 2 4.48 -27.05 1.16
CA SER A 2 4.70 -25.61 1.10
C SER A 2 3.72 -24.89 2.03
N GLN A 3 4.25 -24.08 2.95
CA GLN A 3 3.46 -23.26 3.86
C GLN A 3 2.55 -22.32 3.04
N PRO A 4 1.25 -22.17 3.39
CA PRO A 4 0.30 -21.33 2.64
C PRO A 4 0.83 -19.91 2.38
N GLY A 5 1.55 -19.32 3.34
CA GLY A 5 2.13 -17.98 3.20
C GLY A 5 3.21 -17.85 2.12
N GLU A 6 3.95 -18.93 1.82
CA GLU A 6 4.97 -18.91 0.77
C GLU A 6 4.34 -18.95 -0.63
N THR A 7 3.24 -19.70 -0.79
CA THR A 7 2.48 -19.77 -2.05
C THR A 7 1.93 -18.41 -2.43
N VAL A 8 1.36 -17.66 -1.48
CA VAL A 8 0.79 -16.33 -1.76
C VAL A 8 1.87 -15.33 -2.16
N ARG A 9 3.05 -15.37 -1.52
CA ARG A 9 4.17 -14.49 -1.89
C ARG A 9 4.66 -14.70 -3.32
N ARG A 10 4.53 -15.91 -3.88
CA ARG A 10 4.89 -16.22 -5.27
C ARG A 10 3.91 -15.65 -6.30
N LEU A 11 2.71 -15.26 -5.88
CA LEU A 11 1.71 -14.63 -6.74
C LEU A 11 1.92 -13.11 -6.87
N ILE A 12 2.71 -12.50 -6.00
CA ILE A 12 3.07 -11.09 -6.08
C ILE A 12 4.13 -10.92 -7.17
N SER A 13 3.90 -10.00 -8.11
CA SER A 13 4.86 -9.76 -9.19
C SER A 13 6.21 -9.30 -8.63
N PRO A 14 7.35 -9.66 -9.27
CA PRO A 14 8.67 -9.23 -8.81
C PRO A 14 8.81 -7.71 -8.74
N ALA A 15 8.17 -6.97 -9.66
CA ALA A 15 8.17 -5.51 -9.67
C ALA A 15 7.46 -4.93 -8.44
N VAL A 16 6.27 -5.44 -8.11
CA VAL A 16 5.52 -5.02 -6.91
C VAL A 16 6.32 -5.34 -5.65
N ARG A 17 6.87 -6.55 -5.54
CA ARG A 17 7.65 -6.94 -4.37
C ARG A 17 8.85 -6.01 -4.17
N ARG A 18 9.65 -5.82 -5.22
CA ARG A 18 10.85 -4.97 -5.18
C ARG A 18 10.49 -3.54 -4.77
N PHE A 19 9.46 -2.96 -5.38
CA PHE A 19 9.03 -1.61 -5.07
C PHE A 19 8.63 -1.45 -3.58
N ILE A 20 7.85 -2.39 -3.04
CA ILE A 20 7.40 -2.35 -1.65
C ILE A 20 8.60 -2.51 -0.69
N GLU A 21 9.48 -3.47 -0.95
CA GLU A 21 10.65 -3.73 -0.11
C GLU A 21 11.64 -2.55 -0.12
N GLU A 22 11.87 -1.92 -1.28
CA GLU A 22 12.72 -0.73 -1.41
C GLU A 22 12.13 0.48 -0.69
N ASP A 23 10.82 0.74 -0.80
CA ASP A 23 10.16 1.85 -0.11
C ASP A 23 10.21 1.67 1.42
N VAL A 24 9.90 0.47 1.90
CA VAL A 24 9.94 0.14 3.34
C VAL A 24 11.35 0.26 3.91
N ALA A 25 12.38 -0.10 3.15
CA ALA A 25 13.77 -0.02 3.61
C ALA A 25 14.32 1.42 3.67
N ALA A 26 13.71 2.36 2.94
CA ALA A 26 14.15 3.75 2.87
C ALA A 26 13.33 4.65 3.81
N ASP A 27 12.11 5.00 3.37
CA ASP A 27 11.12 5.82 4.07
C ASP A 27 9.79 5.49 3.38
N PRO A 28 8.81 4.85 4.05
CA PRO A 28 7.66 4.18 3.42
C PRO A 28 6.59 5.15 2.88
N ILE A 29 7.02 6.27 2.33
CA ILE A 29 6.18 7.39 1.93
C ILE A 29 5.25 7.03 0.77
N TYR A 30 5.66 6.11 -0.11
CA TYR A 30 4.80 5.63 -1.19
C TYR A 30 3.75 4.67 -0.65
N ILE A 31 4.10 3.75 0.25
CA ILE A 31 3.13 2.88 0.93
C ILE A 31 2.14 3.70 1.75
N GLU A 32 2.58 4.69 2.52
CA GLU A 32 1.71 5.59 3.27
C GLU A 32 0.76 6.35 2.34
N THR A 33 1.27 6.82 1.20
CA THR A 33 0.45 7.52 0.20
C THR A 33 -0.60 6.59 -0.41
N LEU A 34 -0.25 5.35 -0.73
CA LEU A 34 -1.20 4.35 -1.23
C LEU A 34 -2.29 4.04 -0.20
N LEU A 35 -1.92 3.88 1.08
CA LEU A 35 -2.88 3.60 2.14
C LEU A 35 -3.83 4.77 2.37
N ALA A 36 -3.32 6.01 2.40
CA ALA A 36 -4.15 7.20 2.49
C ALA A 36 -5.06 7.37 1.27
N TYR A 37 -4.59 6.99 0.07
CA TYR A 37 -5.38 6.99 -1.15
C TYR A 37 -6.56 6.02 -1.10
N VAL A 38 -6.33 4.79 -0.61
CA VAL A 38 -7.40 3.81 -0.38
C VAL A 38 -8.37 4.27 0.70
N ASP A 39 -7.87 4.80 1.81
CA ASP A 39 -8.69 5.34 2.90
C ASP A 39 -9.48 6.59 2.49
N ALA A 40 -9.08 7.26 1.41
CA ALA A 40 -9.77 8.37 0.78
C ALA A 40 -10.64 7.92 -0.40
N GLU A 41 -11.05 6.65 -0.47
CA GLU A 41 -11.92 6.11 -1.53
C GLU A 41 -11.38 6.37 -2.94
N LEU A 42 -10.06 6.24 -3.10
CA LEU A 42 -9.34 6.50 -4.35
C LEU A 42 -9.42 7.96 -4.83
N ASN A 43 -9.57 8.89 -3.88
CA ASN A 43 -9.50 10.33 -4.13
C ASN A 43 -8.12 10.88 -3.76
N ALA A 44 -7.32 11.22 -4.77
CA ALA A 44 -5.96 11.71 -4.60
C ALA A 44 -5.90 13.07 -3.87
N LYS A 45 -6.91 13.92 -4.05
CA LYS A 45 -6.96 15.22 -3.36
C LYS A 45 -7.24 15.06 -1.88
N ALA A 46 -8.23 14.24 -1.52
CA ALA A 46 -8.54 13.95 -0.13
C ALA A 46 -7.40 13.19 0.56
N ALA A 47 -6.70 12.30 -0.15
CA ALA A 47 -5.48 11.67 0.35
C ALA A 47 -4.37 12.69 0.63
N ALA A 48 -4.17 13.66 -0.27
CA ALA A 48 -3.20 14.74 -0.07
C ALA A 48 -3.52 15.57 1.19
N GLU A 49 -4.80 15.90 1.41
CA GLU A 49 -5.27 16.60 2.60
C GLU A 49 -4.98 15.80 3.88
N LYS A 50 -5.23 14.47 3.88
CA LYS A 50 -4.92 13.58 5.01
C LYS A 50 -3.41 13.48 5.30
N LEU A 51 -2.58 13.56 4.26
CA LEU A 51 -1.11 13.49 4.37
C LEU A 51 -0.46 14.84 4.65
N TYR A 52 -1.24 15.93 4.76
CA TYR A 52 -0.72 17.31 4.80
C TYR A 52 0.24 17.61 3.64
N ALA A 53 0.01 16.99 2.48
CA ALA A 53 0.80 17.13 1.28
C ALA A 53 0.09 18.01 0.26
N HIS A 54 0.84 18.68 -0.60
CA HIS A 54 0.25 19.35 -1.76
C HIS A 54 -0.33 18.31 -2.73
N SER A 55 -1.47 18.60 -3.37
CA SER A 55 -2.13 17.64 -4.27
C SER A 55 -1.20 17.12 -5.37
N ASN A 56 -0.40 18.01 -5.99
CA ASN A 56 0.60 17.60 -7.01
C ASN A 56 1.62 16.58 -6.47
N THR A 57 2.01 16.69 -5.20
CA THR A 57 2.93 15.74 -4.57
C THR A 57 2.27 14.38 -4.39
N ALA A 58 0.99 14.33 -3.99
CA ALA A 58 0.24 13.08 -3.91
C ALA A 58 0.07 12.44 -5.30
N TYR A 59 -0.30 13.22 -6.33
CA TYR A 59 -0.38 12.71 -7.71
C TYR A 59 0.96 12.15 -8.18
N TYR A 60 2.05 12.89 -7.98
CA TYR A 60 3.39 12.41 -8.31
C TYR A 60 3.71 11.08 -7.62
N ARG A 61 3.43 10.97 -6.32
CA ARG A 61 3.68 9.72 -5.58
C ARG A 61 2.85 8.56 -6.11
N LEU A 62 1.58 8.79 -6.45
CA LEU A 62 0.71 7.78 -7.06
C LEU A 62 1.22 7.35 -8.45
N ASP A 63 1.67 8.29 -9.28
CA ASP A 63 2.27 7.97 -10.58
C ASP A 63 3.56 7.15 -10.41
N ARG A 64 4.41 7.50 -9.43
CA ARG A 64 5.62 6.72 -9.10
C ARG A 64 5.31 5.30 -8.63
N ILE A 65 4.23 5.12 -7.87
CA ILE A 65 3.75 3.79 -7.48
C ILE A 65 3.30 3.02 -8.72
N ALA A 66 2.50 3.63 -9.59
CA ALA A 66 2.03 3.00 -10.83
C ALA A 66 3.20 2.57 -11.72
N GLU A 67 4.19 3.44 -11.93
CA GLU A 67 5.40 3.17 -12.69
C GLU A 67 6.24 2.04 -12.07
N GLY A 68 6.50 2.11 -10.76
CA GLY A 68 7.37 1.17 -10.06
C GLY A 68 6.78 -0.24 -9.96
N THR A 69 5.45 -0.33 -9.87
CA THR A 69 4.72 -1.60 -9.70
C THR A 69 4.15 -2.15 -11.01
N GLY A 70 4.02 -1.31 -12.04
CA GLY A 70 3.36 -1.64 -13.31
C GLY A 70 1.83 -1.75 -13.18
N LYS A 71 1.24 -1.14 -12.15
CA LYS A 71 -0.19 -1.25 -11.80
C LYS A 71 -0.94 0.02 -12.14
N ASP A 72 -2.16 -0.13 -12.64
CA ASP A 72 -3.05 1.00 -12.92
C ASP A 72 -3.84 1.37 -11.66
N LEU A 73 -3.49 2.49 -11.03
CA LEU A 73 -4.16 2.96 -9.80
C LEU A 73 -5.56 3.53 -10.04
N ARG A 74 -6.01 3.65 -11.30
CA ARG A 74 -7.39 4.03 -11.64
C ARG A 74 -8.32 2.82 -11.66
N ARG A 75 -7.76 1.61 -11.60
CA ARG A 75 -8.48 0.34 -11.59
C ARG A 75 -8.54 -0.23 -10.19
N PHE A 76 -9.74 -0.31 -9.64
CA PHE A 76 -9.97 -0.79 -8.27
C PHE A 76 -9.38 -2.19 -8.02
N ASP A 77 -9.49 -3.11 -8.98
CA ASP A 77 -8.93 -4.46 -8.89
C ASP A 77 -7.40 -4.46 -8.73
N GLU A 78 -6.71 -3.59 -9.46
CA GLU A 78 -5.26 -3.45 -9.38
C GLU A 78 -4.80 -2.76 -8.08
N VAL A 79 -5.55 -1.78 -7.60
CA VAL A 79 -5.30 -1.14 -6.29
C VAL A 79 -5.51 -2.15 -5.16
N LEU A 80 -6.56 -2.97 -5.23
CA LEU A 80 -6.83 -4.02 -4.23
C LEU A 80 -5.71 -5.07 -4.21
N ASN A 81 -5.23 -5.50 -5.39
CA ASN A 81 -4.09 -6.41 -5.51
C ASN A 81 -2.82 -5.81 -4.86
N LEU A 82 -2.56 -4.52 -5.07
CA LEU A 82 -1.45 -3.81 -4.42
C LEU A 82 -1.62 -3.77 -2.90
N LEU A 83 -2.81 -3.44 -2.41
CA LEU A 83 -3.09 -3.39 -0.98
C LEU A 83 -2.84 -4.74 -0.31
N VAL A 84 -3.31 -5.83 -0.92
CA VAL A 84 -3.07 -7.20 -0.43
C VAL A 84 -1.57 -7.51 -0.41
N ALA A 85 -0.83 -7.16 -1.48
CA ALA A 85 0.61 -7.35 -1.53
C ALA A 85 1.33 -6.59 -0.40
N VAL A 86 0.96 -5.33 -0.16
CA VAL A 86 1.47 -4.52 0.96
C VAL A 86 1.20 -5.21 2.30
N LYS A 87 -0.02 -5.69 2.55
CA LYS A 87 -0.37 -6.36 3.82
C LYS A 87 0.39 -7.69 4.05
N ILE A 88 0.86 -8.34 2.99
CA ILE A 88 1.63 -9.60 3.07
C ILE A 88 3.13 -9.36 3.24
N LEU A 89 3.65 -8.30 2.60
CA LEU A 89 5.07 -8.02 2.54
C LEU A 89 5.54 -7.07 3.65
N VAL A 90 4.70 -6.12 4.07
CA VAL A 90 5.02 -5.23 5.19
C VAL A 90 4.76 -5.99 6.49
N PRO A 91 5.80 -6.24 7.32
CA PRO A 91 5.60 -6.88 8.61
C PRO A 91 4.66 -6.02 9.44
N ARG A 92 3.56 -6.60 9.94
CA ARG A 92 2.84 -5.93 11.02
C ARG A 92 3.74 -6.02 12.25
N ASP A 93 4.09 -4.89 12.82
CA ASP A 93 4.62 -4.88 14.18
C ASP A 93 3.56 -5.54 15.07
N VAL A 94 3.86 -6.73 15.60
CA VAL A 94 2.93 -7.58 16.36
C VAL A 94 2.69 -7.00 17.77
N SER A 95 3.12 -5.74 18.00
CA SER A 95 3.08 -5.06 19.29
C SER A 95 1.85 -4.18 19.51
N GLN A 96 0.88 -4.17 18.60
CA GLN A 96 -0.41 -3.53 18.86
C GLN A 96 -1.46 -4.61 19.18
N PRO A 97 -1.82 -4.81 20.47
CA PRO A 97 -2.89 -5.72 20.79
C PRO A 97 -4.16 -5.23 20.11
N ASP A 98 -4.87 -6.19 19.53
CA ASP A 98 -6.23 -6.08 19.05
C ASP A 98 -7.10 -5.58 20.22
N ASN A 99 -7.17 -4.26 20.39
CA ASN A 99 -8.06 -3.61 21.34
C ASN A 99 -9.46 -3.71 20.77
N GLY A 100 -10.04 -4.90 20.94
CA GLY A 100 -11.47 -5.13 20.84
C GLY A 100 -12.19 -4.00 21.58
N THR A 101 -12.90 -3.20 20.79
CA THR A 101 -14.12 -2.43 21.10
C THR A 101 -14.33 -2.00 22.55
N PRO A 102 -14.67 -0.70 22.75
CA PRO A 102 -15.83 -0.39 23.58
C PRO A 102 -16.93 0.17 22.69
N ARG A 103 -18.06 -0.55 22.65
CA ARG A 103 -19.33 -0.02 22.19
C ARG A 103 -19.64 1.18 23.07
N ARG A 104 -19.99 2.31 22.46
CA ARG A 104 -20.87 3.31 23.03
C ARG A 104 -22.00 3.56 22.06
#